data_AF-A0A355BYX0-F1
#
_entry.id   AF-A0A355BYX0-F1
#
_cell.length_a   1.000
_cell.length_b   1.000
_cell.length_c   1.000
_cell.angle_alpha   90.00
_cell.angle_beta   90.00
_cell.angle_gamma   90.00
#
_symmetry.space_group_name_H-M   'P 1'
#
loop_
_entity.id
_entity.type
_entity.pdbx_description
1 polymer ?
#
loop_
_entity_poly.entity_id
_entity_poly.type
_entity_poly.pdbx_seq_one_letter_code
_entity_poly.pdbx_strand_id
1 'polypeptide(L)'
;RHAATRAILERDDVIIVASVSCIYGIGSVETYTAMTFSLNLGQTIDRKTLLADLVALQYKRADAGFARGSFRAKGDVIEIFPAHYEDRAWRV
;
A
#
# COMPACT_ATOMS: atom_id res chain seq x y z
N ARG A 1 4.55 3.51 -13.34
CA ARG A 1 5.85 3.52 -12.59
C ARG A 1 5.74 2.75 -11.27
N HIS A 2 4.94 3.19 -10.31
CA HIS A 2 4.80 2.49 -9.00
C HIS A 2 4.36 1.02 -9.10
N ALA A 3 3.46 0.70 -10.04
CA ALA A 3 3.05 -0.69 -10.29
C ALA A 3 4.20 -1.59 -10.77
N ALA A 4 5.10 -1.07 -11.61
CA ALA A 4 6.25 -1.79 -12.15
C ALA A 4 7.30 -2.10 -11.06
N THR A 5 7.63 -1.12 -10.22
CA THR A 5 8.62 -1.30 -9.13
C THR A 5 8.12 -2.29 -8.08
N ARG A 6 6.83 -2.26 -7.76
CA ARG A 6 6.21 -3.19 -6.81
C ARG A 6 6.10 -4.60 -7.35
N ALA A 7 5.74 -4.77 -8.64
CA ALA A 7 5.58 -6.10 -9.23
C ALA A 7 6.87 -6.92 -9.09
N ILE A 8 8.03 -6.31 -9.34
CA ILE A 8 9.35 -6.94 -9.14
C ILE A 8 9.66 -7.29 -7.67
N LEU A 9 9.06 -6.59 -6.70
CA LEU A 9 9.32 -6.80 -5.27
C LEU A 9 8.36 -7.81 -4.63
N GLU A 10 7.18 -8.02 -5.22
CA GLU A 10 6.15 -8.90 -4.65
C GLU A 10 6.06 -10.26 -5.36
N ARG A 11 6.60 -10.39 -6.58
CA ARG A 11 6.45 -11.58 -7.43
C ARG A 11 7.67 -11.78 -8.34
N ASP A 12 8.10 -13.03 -8.50
CA ASP A 12 9.20 -13.41 -9.40
C ASP A 12 8.76 -13.51 -10.89
N ASP A 13 7.46 -13.57 -11.18
CA ASP A 13 6.92 -13.80 -12.53
C ASP A 13 6.47 -12.49 -13.22
N VAL A 14 7.40 -11.56 -13.43
CA VAL A 14 7.09 -10.21 -13.93
C VAL A 14 7.96 -9.82 -15.13
N ILE A 15 7.30 -9.36 -16.22
CA ILE A 15 7.95 -8.73 -17.38
C ILE A 15 7.53 -7.25 -17.43
N ILE A 16 8.50 -6.35 -17.43
CA ILE A 16 8.28 -4.89 -17.52
C ILE A 16 8.74 -4.38 -18.88
N VAL A 17 7.87 -3.66 -19.57
CA VAL A 17 8.20 -2.93 -20.81
C VAL A 17 8.29 -1.44 -20.50
N ALA A 18 9.46 -0.83 -20.75
CA ALA A 18 9.72 0.57 -20.45
C ALA A 18 10.65 1.21 -21.50
N SER A 19 10.53 2.52 -21.72
CA SER A 19 11.49 3.29 -22.52
C SER A 19 12.79 3.55 -21.75
N VAL A 20 13.89 3.85 -22.45
CA VAL A 20 15.20 4.14 -21.85
C VAL A 20 15.15 5.28 -20.83
N SER A 21 14.25 6.24 -21.00
CA SER A 21 14.06 7.33 -20.03
C SER A 21 13.37 6.89 -18.73
N CYS A 22 12.59 5.79 -18.74
CA CYS A 22 11.80 5.33 -17.61
C CYS A 22 12.55 4.42 -16.62
N ILE A 23 13.76 3.96 -16.98
CA ILE A 23 14.62 3.16 -16.09
C ILE A 23 15.48 4.01 -15.16
N TYR A 24 15.62 5.31 -15.44
CA TYR A 24 16.31 6.26 -14.56
C TYR A 24 15.33 6.86 -13.54
N GLY A 25 15.79 7.10 -12.30
CA GLY A 25 14.97 7.68 -11.24
C GLY A 25 14.07 6.69 -10.48
N ILE A 26 14.29 5.38 -10.64
CA ILE A 26 13.91 4.40 -9.62
C ILE A 26 14.84 4.66 -8.43
N GLY A 27 14.35 5.38 -7.41
CA GLY A 27 15.07 5.56 -6.15
C GLY A 27 15.45 4.20 -5.54
N SER A 28 16.36 4.18 -4.57
CA SER A 28 16.84 2.91 -4.01
C SER A 28 15.66 2.03 -3.53
N VAL A 29 15.74 0.74 -3.82
CA VAL A 29 14.75 -0.27 -3.39
C VAL A 29 14.49 -0.16 -1.88
N GLU A 30 15.54 0.10 -1.10
CA GLU A 30 15.50 0.30 0.35
C GLU A 30 14.53 1.41 0.78
N THR A 31 14.44 2.50 -0.01
CA THR A 31 13.52 3.61 0.29
C THR A 31 12.05 3.21 0.05
N TYR A 32 11.79 2.27 -0.88
CA TYR A 32 10.44 1.75 -1.12
C TYR A 32 10.03 0.72 -0.07
N THR A 33 10.93 -0.20 0.29
CA THR A 33 10.66 -1.25 1.28
C THR A 33 10.41 -0.65 2.66
N ALA A 34 11.11 0.44 3.01
CA ALA A 34 10.91 1.16 4.28
C ALA A 34 9.50 1.78 4.43
N MET A 35 8.75 1.94 3.34
CA MET A 35 7.39 2.51 3.32
C MET A 35 6.34 1.47 2.90
N THR A 36 6.58 0.19 3.21
CA THR A 36 5.58 -0.87 3.06
C THR A 36 5.38 -1.56 4.39
N PHE A 37 4.14 -1.97 4.67
CA PHE A 37 3.83 -2.78 5.84
C PHE A 37 3.06 -4.02 5.38
N SER A 38 3.36 -5.16 6.00
CA SER A 38 2.78 -6.44 5.64
C SER A 38 1.73 -6.85 6.67
N LEU A 39 0.57 -7.30 6.19
CA LEU A 39 -0.46 -7.94 7.00
C LEU A 39 -0.60 -9.39 6.57
N ASN A 40 -0.61 -10.30 7.55
CA ASN A 40 -0.88 -11.71 7.34
C ASN A 40 -2.17 -12.14 8.06
N LEU A 41 -2.90 -13.09 7.49
CA LEU A 41 -4.06 -13.71 8.14
C LEU A 41 -3.62 -14.38 9.45
N GLY A 42 -4.32 -14.10 10.55
CA GLY A 42 -4.00 -14.61 11.89
C GLY A 42 -2.93 -13.81 12.65
N GLN A 43 -2.40 -12.73 12.08
CA GLN A 43 -1.50 -11.82 12.78
C GLN A 43 -2.28 -11.03 13.85
N THR A 44 -1.78 -11.05 15.08
CA THR A 44 -2.26 -10.15 16.15
C THR A 44 -1.55 -8.81 16.01
N ILE A 45 -2.28 -7.77 15.63
CA ILE A 45 -1.79 -6.39 15.58
C ILE A 45 -2.71 -5.51 16.41
N ASP A 46 -2.14 -4.60 17.20
CA ASP A 46 -2.94 -3.59 17.90
C ASP A 46 -3.54 -2.63 16.89
N ARG A 47 -4.84 -2.39 17.03
CA ARG A 47 -5.60 -1.52 16.12
C ARG A 47 -5.01 -0.11 16.07
N LYS A 48 -4.60 0.43 17.21
CA LYS A 48 -4.08 1.79 17.32
C LYS A 48 -2.74 1.91 16.59
N THR A 49 -1.89 0.88 16.71
CA THR A 49 -0.64 0.76 15.96
C THR A 49 -0.90 0.73 14.46
N LEU A 50 -1.81 -0.14 13.99
CA LEU A 50 -2.17 -0.22 12.57
C LEU A 50 -2.64 1.13 12.00
N LEU A 51 -3.48 1.85 12.74
CA LEU A 51 -3.94 3.19 12.32
C LEU A 51 -2.79 4.20 12.28
N ALA A 52 -1.86 4.15 13.24
CA ALA A 52 -0.69 5.02 13.26
C ALA A 52 0.23 4.74 12.07
N ASP A 53 0.46 3.46 11.74
CA ASP A 53 1.28 3.04 10.61
C ASP A 53 0.68 3.51 9.28
N LEU A 54 -0.66 3.40 9.11
CA LEU A 54 -1.35 3.92 7.93
C LEU A 54 -1.19 5.45 7.79
N VAL A 55 -1.25 6.19 8.89
CA VAL A 55 -1.02 7.64 8.89
C VAL A 55 0.44 7.97 8.57
N ALA A 56 1.40 7.20 9.10
CA ALA A 56 2.82 7.36 8.78
C ALA A 56 3.09 7.14 7.28
N LEU A 57 2.36 6.20 6.66
CA LEU A 57 2.35 5.95 5.21
C LEU A 57 1.50 6.95 4.41
N GLN A 58 1.11 8.08 5.01
CA GLN A 58 0.35 9.16 4.37
C GLN A 58 -1.06 8.77 3.89
N TYR A 59 -1.67 7.73 4.47
CA TYR A 59 -3.09 7.46 4.23
C TYR A 59 -3.97 8.45 4.99
N LYS A 60 -5.06 8.88 4.34
CA LYS A 60 -6.04 9.77 4.94
C LYS A 60 -7.20 8.98 5.55
N ARG A 61 -7.55 9.27 6.81
CA ARG A 61 -8.80 8.75 7.38
C ARG A 61 -9.99 9.46 6.72
N ALA A 62 -10.92 8.69 6.13
CA ALA A 62 -12.09 9.24 5.46
C ALA A 62 -13.33 8.34 5.61
N ASP A 63 -14.27 8.74 6.48
CA ASP A 63 -15.47 7.93 6.75
C ASP A 63 -16.52 7.98 5.62
N ALA A 64 -16.68 9.13 4.97
CA ALA A 64 -17.64 9.36 3.87
C ALA A 64 -17.01 9.39 2.47
N GLY A 65 -15.69 9.59 2.37
CA GLY A 65 -14.95 9.75 1.10
C GLY A 65 -13.95 8.61 0.90
N PHE A 66 -14.44 7.38 0.80
CA PHE A 66 -13.59 6.19 0.67
C PHE A 66 -13.03 6.07 -0.75
N ALA A 67 -11.81 6.56 -0.94
CA ALA A 67 -11.08 6.59 -2.20
C ALA A 67 -9.63 6.14 -2.00
N ARG A 68 -8.86 5.99 -3.07
CA ARG A 68 -7.46 5.54 -2.99
C ARG A 68 -6.63 6.35 -2.01
N GLY A 69 -5.77 5.66 -1.26
CA GLY A 69 -4.95 6.30 -0.24
C GLY A 69 -5.76 6.73 0.98
N SER A 70 -6.95 6.17 1.18
CA SER A 70 -7.76 6.41 2.38
C SER A 70 -8.07 5.11 3.11
N PHE A 71 -8.34 5.24 4.40
CA PHE A 71 -8.89 4.16 5.22
C PHE A 71 -10.04 4.69 6.08
N ARG A 72 -10.89 3.78 6.55
CA ARG A 72 -11.91 4.06 7.55
C ARG A 72 -12.01 2.92 8.55
N ALA A 73 -12.45 3.24 9.75
CA ALA A 73 -12.60 2.25 10.82
C ALA A 73 -14.05 2.25 11.30
N LYS A 74 -14.70 1.09 11.21
CA LYS A 74 -16.09 0.86 11.63
C LYS A 74 -16.11 -0.21 12.72
N GLY A 75 -16.18 0.23 13.97
CA GLY A 75 -16.05 -0.66 15.12
C GLY A 75 -14.70 -1.38 15.08
N ASP A 76 -14.74 -2.71 15.01
CA ASP A 76 -13.57 -3.58 15.00
C ASP A 76 -13.01 -3.83 13.59
N VAL A 77 -13.70 -3.33 12.56
CA VAL A 77 -13.31 -3.51 11.16
C VAL A 77 -12.55 -2.29 10.67
N ILE A 78 -11.44 -2.50 9.98
CA ILE A 78 -10.72 -1.46 9.24
C ILE A 78 -10.85 -1.75 7.74
N GLU A 79 -11.34 -0.77 7.00
CA GLU A 79 -11.39 -0.81 5.54
C GLU A 79 -10.29 0.09 4.99
N ILE A 80 -9.45 -0.44 4.12
CA ILE A 80 -8.27 0.22 3.55
C ILE A 80 -8.42 0.25 2.04
N PHE A 81 -8.36 1.43 1.43
CA PHE A 81 -8.30 1.58 -0.02
C PHE A 81 -6.85 1.82 -0.43
N PRO A 82 -6.15 0.81 -0.96
CA PRO A 82 -4.73 0.91 -1.21
C PRO A 82 -4.43 1.97 -2.26
N ALA A 83 -3.37 2.75 -2.07
CA ALA A 83 -3.00 3.84 -2.99
C ALA A 83 -2.70 3.36 -4.43
N HIS A 84 -2.36 2.08 -4.59
CA HIS A 84 -1.93 1.47 -5.85
C HIS A 84 -3.02 0.64 -6.54
N TYR A 85 -4.10 0.27 -5.85
CA TYR A 85 -5.22 -0.44 -6.46
C TYR A 85 -6.27 0.54 -6.96
N GLU A 86 -6.85 0.22 -8.11
CA GLU A 86 -7.79 1.10 -8.77
C GLU A 86 -9.25 0.83 -8.39
N ASP A 87 -9.54 -0.43 -8.08
CA ASP A 87 -10.86 -1.04 -8.10
C ASP A 87 -11.16 -1.88 -6.85
N ARG A 88 -10.19 -2.03 -5.92
CA ARG A 88 -10.28 -2.95 -4.79
C ARG A 88 -9.84 -2.31 -3.48
N ALA A 89 -10.55 -2.68 -2.43
CA ALA A 89 -10.24 -2.34 -1.05
C ALA A 89 -10.11 -3.61 -0.21
N TRP A 90 -9.34 -3.52 0.88
CA TRP A 90 -9.23 -4.58 1.86
C TRP A 90 -10.09 -4.28 3.07
N ARG A 91 -10.64 -5.34 3.66
CA ARG A 91 -11.36 -5.29 4.92
C ARG A 91 -10.66 -6.23 5.90
N VAL A 92 -10.15 -5.65 6.98
CA VAL A 92 -9.36 -6.30 8.03
C VAL A 92 -10.16 -6.30 9.31
#